data_AF-A0A1J7D0J9-F1
#
_entry.id   AF-A0A1J7D0J9-F1
#
_cell.length_a   1.000
_cell.length_b   1.000
_cell.length_c   1.000
_cell.angle_alpha   90.00
_cell.angle_beta   90.00
_cell.angle_gamma   90.00
#
_symmetry.space_group_name_H-M   'P 1'
#
loop_
_entity.id
_entity.type
_entity.pdbx_description
1 polymer ?
#
loop_
_entity_poly.entity_id
_entity_poly.type
_entity_poly.pdbx_seq_one_letter_code
_entity_poly.pdbx_strand_id
1 'polypeptide(L)' 'MDIALNTFSRDKVVFASNFPVCDLGSGMTPWIDMMIDITHEFGVDYQARLFSANAARLYRLS' A
#
# COMPACT_ATOMS: atom_id res chain seq x y z
N MET A 1 1.25 10.92 -2.66
CA MET A 1 1.54 9.48 -2.78
C MET A 1 2.99 9.29 -3.17
N ASP A 2 3.38 9.76 -4.37
CA ASP A 2 4.74 9.64 -4.92
C ASP A 2 5.88 10.06 -3.96
N ILE A 3 5.76 11.22 -3.30
CA ILE A 3 6.76 11.69 -2.32
C ILE A 3 6.99 10.67 -1.20
N ALA A 4 5.94 10.06 -0.66
CA ALA A 4 6.07 9.10 0.44
C ALA A 4 6.74 7.80 -0.04
N LEU A 5 6.35 7.31 -1.22
CA LEU A 5 6.90 6.08 -1.80
C LEU A 5 8.39 6.22 -2.16
N ASN A 6 8.84 7.43 -2.50
CA ASN A 6 10.23 7.71 -2.86
C ASN A 6 11.11 8.19 -1.69
N THR A 7 10.52 8.74 -0.63
CA THR A 7 11.29 9.27 0.52
C THR A 7 11.59 8.18 1.55
N PHE A 8 10.61 7.32 1.83
CA PHE A 8 10.80 6.26 2.82
C PHE A 8 11.45 5.03 2.17
N SER A 9 12.27 4.33 2.96
CA SER A 9 12.72 3.00 2.58
C SER A 9 11.51 2.13 2.24
N ARG A 10 11.63 1.36 1.16
CA ARG A 10 10.59 0.48 0.65
C ARG A 10 10.07 -0.51 1.70
N ASP A 11 10.88 -0.85 2.70
CA ASP A 11 10.52 -1.76 3.79
C ASP A 11 9.71 -1.10 4.92
N LYS A 12 9.48 0.22 4.85
CA LYS A 12 8.81 1.02 5.89
C LYS A 12 7.44 1.57 5.45
N VAL A 13 6.99 1.23 4.24
CA VAL A 13 5.71 1.68 3.71
C VAL A 13 4.73 0.51 3.69
N VAL A 14 3.49 0.73 4.12
CA VAL A 14 2.43 -0.28 4.18
C VAL A 14 1.16 0.32 3.57
N PHE A 15 0.43 -0.47 2.80
CA PHE A 15 -0.91 -0.10 2.36
C PHE A 15 -1.95 -0.30 3.46
N ALA A 16 -2.88 0.65 3.59
CA ALA A 16 -4.09 0.50 4.39
C ALA A 16 -5.26 1.16 3.65
N SER A 17 -6.44 0.54 3.71
CA SER A 17 -7.63 1.06 3.04
C SER A 17 -8.24 2.25 3.75
N ASN A 18 -8.08 2.33 5.09
CA ASN A 18 -8.84 3.22 5.95
C ASN A 18 -10.36 2.94 5.95
N PHE A 19 -10.76 1.68 5.74
CA PHE A 19 -12.17 1.28 5.83
C PHE A 19 -12.71 1.38 7.28
N PRO A 20 -13.95 1.87 7.48
CA PRO A 20 -14.95 2.25 6.47
C PRO A 20 -14.87 3.71 5.98
N VAL A 21 -13.92 4.50 6.47
CA VAL A 21 -13.82 5.94 6.15
C VAL A 21 -13.54 6.18 4.65
N CYS A 22 -12.83 5.27 3.97
CA CYS A 22 -12.60 5.37 2.52
C CYS A 22 -13.89 5.47 1.67
N ASP A 23 -15.02 4.98 2.19
CA ASP A 23 -16.31 5.02 1.49
C ASP A 23 -16.90 6.43 1.37
N LEU A 24 -16.38 7.39 2.16
CA LEU A 24 -16.73 8.81 1.99
C LEU A 24 -16.07 9.44 0.75
N GLY A 25 -15.07 8.77 0.15
CA GLY A 25 -14.33 9.24 -1.01
C GLY A 25 -14.55 8.34 -2.22
N SER A 26 -13.60 7.45 -2.48
CA SER A 26 -13.59 6.56 -3.65
C SER A 26 -14.23 5.19 -3.39
N GLY A 27 -14.39 4.79 -2.13
CA GLY A 27 -14.70 3.41 -1.76
C GLY A 27 -13.50 2.47 -1.86
N MET A 28 -13.67 1.27 -1.31
CA MET A 28 -12.61 0.27 -1.17
C MET A 28 -11.98 -0.17 -2.50
N THR A 29 -12.78 -0.69 -3.44
CA THR A 29 -12.25 -1.27 -4.69
C THR A 29 -11.49 -0.24 -5.52
N PRO A 30 -12.05 0.95 -5.82
CA PRO A 30 -11.32 1.95 -6.59
C PRO A 30 -10.04 2.44 -5.90
N TRP A 31 -10.02 2.46 -4.56
CA TRP A 31 -8.81 2.82 -3.81
C TRP A 31 -7.71 1.76 -3.96
N ILE A 32 -8.05 0.48 -3.88
CA ILE A 32 -7.10 -0.62 -4.09
C ILE A 32 -6.57 -0.59 -5.52
N ASP A 33 -7.45 -0.49 -6.52
CA ASP A 33 -7.06 -0.49 -7.94
C ASP A 33 -6.11 0.67 -8.25
N MET A 34 -6.43 1.89 -7.78
CA MET A 34 -5.56 3.06 -7.92
C MET A 34 -4.16 2.82 -7.30
N MET A 35 -4.10 2.16 -6.15
CA MET A 35 -2.84 1.87 -5.48
C MET A 35 -2.02 0.80 -6.21
N ILE A 36 -2.67 -0.19 -6.81
CA ILE A 36 -2.02 -1.17 -7.69
C ILE A 36 -1.45 -0.44 -8.92
N ASP A 37 -2.22 0.41 -9.58
CA ASP A 37 -1.82 1.11 -10.79
C ASP A 37 -0.62 2.05 -10.54
N ILE A 38 -0.67 2.89 -9.50
CA ILE A 38 0.42 3.84 -9.19
C ILE A 38 1.71 3.12 -8.80
N THR A 39 1.61 1.91 -8.26
CA THR A 39 2.80 1.14 -7.83
C THR A 39 3.30 0.14 -8.87
N HIS A 40 2.63 0.05 -10.01
CA HIS A 40 2.97 -0.88 -11.08
C HIS A 40 4.42 -0.70 -11.57
N GLU A 41 4.88 0.55 -11.71
CA GLU A 41 6.24 0.86 -12.19
C GLU A 41 7.35 0.42 -11.22
N PHE A 42 7.04 0.21 -9.94
CA PHE A 42 8.00 -0.26 -8.93
C PHE A 42 8.21 -1.77 -8.94
N GLY A 43 7.38 -2.51 -9.68
CA GLY A 43 7.48 -3.95 -9.89
C GLY A 43 6.79 -4.81 -8.81
N VAL A 44 6.61 -6.09 -9.15
CA VAL A 44 5.85 -7.07 -8.35
C VAL A 44 6.42 -7.28 -6.94
N ASP A 45 7.75 -7.26 -6.81
CA ASP A 45 8.42 -7.41 -5.50
C ASP A 45 8.12 -6.25 -4.57
N TYR A 46 7.97 -5.04 -5.12
CA TYR A 46 7.61 -3.87 -4.33
C TYR A 46 6.15 -3.95 -3.88
N GLN A 47 5.23 -4.30 -4.78
CA GLN A 47 3.82 -4.47 -4.45
C GLN A 47 3.62 -5.55 -3.38
N ALA A 48 4.30 -6.70 -3.48
CA ALA A 48 4.23 -7.76 -2.47
C ALA A 48 4.67 -7.28 -1.08
N ARG A 49 5.68 -6.40 -1.00
CA ARG A 49 6.11 -5.78 0.26
C ARG A 49 5.07 -4.78 0.78
N LEU A 50 4.61 -3.87 -0.07
CA LEU A 50 3.68 -2.81 0.29
C LEU A 50 2.33 -3.36 0.79
N PHE A 51 1.78 -4.36 0.11
CA PHE A 51 0.46 -4.91 0.38
C PHE A 51 0.45 -6.05 1.41
N SER A 52 1.62 -6.60 1.80
CA SER A 52 1.64 -7.72 2.75
C SER A 52 2.92 -7.82 3.58
N ALA A 53 4.09 -8.05 2.96
CA ALA A 53 5.27 -8.50 3.71
C ALA A 53 5.77 -7.46 4.74
N ASN A 54 5.64 -6.17 4.45
CA ASN A 54 6.00 -5.11 5.39
C ASN A 54 5.08 -5.10 6.60
N ALA A 55 3.77 -5.24 6.41
CA ALA A 55 2.79 -5.34 7.49
C ALA A 55 3.10 -6.54 8.38
N ALA A 56 3.30 -7.72 7.78
CA ALA A 56 3.63 -8.94 8.50
C ALA A 56 4.88 -8.78 9.38
N ARG A 57 5.95 -8.20 8.83
CA ARG A 57 7.19 -7.94 9.56
C ARG A 57 7.04 -6.88 10.66
N LEU A 58 6.40 -5.75 10.36
CA LEU A 58 6.28 -4.61 11.28
C LEU A 58 5.34 -4.93 12.45
N TYR A 59 4.23 -5.62 12.17
CA TYR A 59 3.23 -5.97 13.17
C TYR A 59 3.43 -7.37 13.76
N ARG A 60 4.46 -8.11 13.33
CA ARG A 60 4.79 -9.47 13.81
C ARG A 60 3.62 -10.44 13.63
N LEU A 61 3.01 -10.42 12.45
CA LEU A 61 1.91 -11.31 12.09
C LEU A 61 2.47 -12.72 11.78
N SER A 62 1.76 -13.75 12.21
CA SER A 62 2.12 -15.18 12.07
C SER A 62 1.38 -15.85 10.92
#